data_AF-A0A975C282-F1
#
_entry.id   AF-A0A975C282-F1
#
_cell.length_a   1.000
_cell.length_b   1.000
_cell.length_c   1.000
_cell.angle_alpha   90.00
_cell.angle_beta   90.00
_cell.angle_gamma   90.00
#
_symmetry.space_group_name_H-M   'P 1'
#
loop_
_entity.id
_entity.type
_entity.pdbx_description
1 polymer ?
#
loop_
_entity_poly.entity_id
_entity_poly.type
_entity_poly.pdbx_seq_one_letter_code
_entity_poly.pdbx_strand_id
1 'polypeptide(L)' 'MKRSALLVALGLVGCGATDRTADDFAADPDAAEAVVAACDAGRTNDECEAARRGLADARREARMRAYERAF' A
#
# COMPACT_ATOMS: atom_id res chain seq x y z
N MET A 1 -13.92 -11.86 27.85
CA MET A 1 -14.46 -10.53 27.47
C MET A 1 -13.32 -9.55 27.19
N LYS A 2 -13.02 -9.25 25.91
CA LYS A 2 -12.65 -7.92 25.41
C LYS A 2 -12.33 -8.00 23.91
N ARG A 3 -13.34 -7.58 23.12
CA ARG A 3 -13.23 -6.77 21.89
C ARG A 3 -12.49 -7.45 20.74
N SER A 4 -13.10 -8.44 20.11
CA SER A 4 -13.97 -8.25 18.93
C SER A 4 -13.25 -7.51 17.81
N ALA A 5 -12.72 -8.32 16.91
CA ALA A 5 -12.51 -7.99 15.50
C ALA A 5 -13.68 -7.15 14.97
N LEU A 6 -13.37 -5.98 14.42
CA LEU A 6 -14.23 -5.32 13.45
C LEU A 6 -13.34 -4.74 12.36
N LEU A 7 -13.03 -5.62 11.41
CA LEU A 7 -12.84 -5.29 10.01
C LEU A 7 -14.05 -4.49 9.55
N VAL A 8 -13.90 -3.17 9.39
CA VAL A 8 -14.83 -2.32 8.65
C VAL A 8 -14.03 -1.61 7.57
N ALA A 9 -13.58 -2.40 6.60
CA ALA A 9 -13.23 -1.89 5.28
C ALA A 9 -14.53 -1.78 4.47
N LEU A 10 -15.35 -0.77 4.77
CA LEU A 10 -16.45 -0.34 3.91
C LEU A 10 -15.95 0.87 3.11
N GLY A 11 -15.07 0.61 2.15
CA GLY A 11 -14.77 1.52 1.06
C GLY A 11 -15.93 1.45 0.06
N LEU A 12 -16.71 2.52 0.04
CA LEU A 12 -17.83 2.72 -0.87
C LEU A 12 -17.41 2.49 -2.33
N VAL A 13 -18.16 1.60 -2.99
CA VAL A 13 -18.18 1.41 -4.44
C VAL A 13 -18.73 2.70 -5.07
N GLY A 14 -17.85 3.67 -5.29
CA GLY A 14 -18.08 4.81 -6.18
C GLY A 14 -17.64 4.42 -7.59
N CYS A 15 -18.54 4.53 -8.55
CA CYS A 15 -18.24 4.36 -9.97
C CYS A 15 -17.10 5.29 -10.39
N GLY A 16 -16.00 4.71 -10.85
CA GLY A 16 -14.74 5.39 -11.13
C GLY A 16 -13.75 5.07 -10.02
N ALA A 17 -13.04 3.94 -10.16
CA ALA A 17 -11.91 3.66 -9.28
C ALA A 17 -10.89 4.77 -9.51
N THR A 18 -10.83 5.73 -8.58
CA THR A 18 -9.74 6.70 -8.53
C THR A 18 -8.44 5.91 -8.42
N ASP A 19 -7.44 6.30 -9.22
CA ASP A 19 -6.12 5.68 -9.15
C ASP A 19 -5.60 5.69 -7.72
N ARG A 20 -5.02 4.56 -7.31
CA ARG A 20 -4.52 4.40 -5.94
C ARG A 20 -3.33 5.33 -5.72
N THR A 21 -3.34 5.99 -4.56
CA THR A 21 -2.29 6.90 -4.14
C THR A 21 -1.10 6.15 -3.53
N ALA A 22 0.00 6.86 -3.30
CA ALA A 22 1.15 6.29 -2.61
C ALA A 22 0.81 5.82 -1.18
N ASP A 23 -0.09 6.52 -0.47
CA ASP A 23 -0.54 6.14 0.86
C ASP A 23 -1.37 4.85 0.83
N ASP A 24 -2.21 4.67 -0.19
CA ASP A 24 -2.96 3.42 -0.40
C ASP A 24 -2.01 2.23 -0.61
N PHE A 25 -0.94 2.43 -1.38
CA PHE A 25 0.09 1.41 -1.61
C PHE A 25 1.01 1.20 -0.40
N ALA A 26 1.25 2.23 0.42
CA ALA A 26 2.02 2.08 1.66
C ALA A 26 1.25 1.24 2.69
N ALA A 27 -0.09 1.33 2.69
CA ALA A 27 -0.96 0.52 3.53
C ALA A 27 -1.04 -0.96 3.09
N ASP A 28 -0.78 -1.27 1.82
CA ASP A 28 -0.72 -2.63 1.27
C ASP A 28 0.54 -2.85 0.39
N PRO A 29 1.68 -3.17 1.02
CA PRO A 29 2.96 -3.31 0.32
C PRO A 29 2.97 -4.49 -0.67
N ASP A 30 2.22 -5.55 -0.40
CA ASP A 30 2.15 -6.72 -1.30
C ASP A 30 1.43 -6.35 -2.60
N ALA A 31 0.34 -5.57 -2.51
CA ALA A 31 -0.32 -5.00 -3.67
C ALA A 31 0.59 -4.02 -4.42
N ALA A 32 1.37 -3.21 -3.71
CA ALA A 32 2.35 -2.31 -4.32
C ALA A 32 3.42 -3.08 -5.11
N GLU A 33 3.95 -4.18 -4.57
CA GLU A 33 4.92 -5.04 -5.25
C GLU A 33 4.35 -5.65 -6.53
N ALA A 34 3.11 -6.13 -6.50
CA ALA A 34 2.44 -6.67 -7.68
C ALA A 34 2.26 -5.62 -8.79
N VAL A 35 1.91 -4.38 -8.42
CA VAL A 35 1.78 -3.27 -9.39
C VAL A 35 3.13 -2.86 -9.95
N VAL A 36 4.16 -2.70 -9.10
CA VAL A 36 5.53 -2.39 -9.55
C VAL A 36 6.04 -3.45 -10.51
N ALA A 37 5.85 -4.73 -10.21
CA ALA A 37 6.24 -5.83 -11.10
C ALA A 37 5.52 -5.76 -12.46
N ALA A 38 4.22 -5.43 -12.47
CA ALA A 38 3.48 -5.23 -13.72
C ALA A 38 4.00 -4.01 -14.52
N CYS A 39 4.35 -2.92 -13.83
CA CYS A 39 4.97 -1.74 -14.44
C CYS A 39 6.34 -2.06 -15.05
N ASP A 40 7.17 -2.83 -14.34
CA ASP A 40 8.48 -3.27 -14.82
C ASP A 40 8.35 -4.25 -16.02
N ALA A 41 7.24 -4.99 -16.10
CA ALA A 41 6.89 -5.81 -17.26
C ALA A 41 6.33 -5.01 -18.46
N GLY A 42 6.30 -3.67 -18.37
CA GLY A 42 5.90 -2.78 -19.46
C GLY A 42 4.46 -2.27 -19.39
N ARG A 43 3.74 -2.51 -18.27
CA ARG A 43 2.45 -1.83 -18.04
C ARG A 43 2.70 -0.33 -17.86
N THR A 44 2.00 0.48 -18.64
CA THR A 44 1.98 1.93 -18.48
C THR A 44 0.64 2.36 -17.90
N ASN A 45 0.61 2.70 -16.62
CA ASN A 45 -0.55 3.31 -15.95
C ASN A 45 -0.07 4.39 -14.96
N ASP A 46 -1.00 5.24 -14.53
CA ASP A 46 -0.72 6.35 -13.63
C ASP A 46 -0.38 5.89 -12.20
N GLU A 47 -0.75 4.65 -11.85
CA GLU A 47 -0.42 4.02 -10.57
C GLU A 47 1.05 3.62 -10.42
N CYS A 48 1.83 3.51 -11.51
CA CYS A 48 3.21 3.01 -11.44
C CYS A 48 4.11 3.86 -10.54
N GLU A 49 4.00 5.18 -10.60
CA GLU A 49 4.78 6.08 -9.74
C GLU A 49 4.30 5.99 -8.28
N ALA A 50 2.99 6.01 -8.07
CA ALA A 50 2.37 5.89 -6.76
C ALA A 50 2.75 4.58 -6.06
N ALA A 51 2.73 3.45 -6.78
CA ALA A 51 3.10 2.14 -6.24
C ALA A 51 4.58 2.06 -5.84
N ARG A 52 5.49 2.61 -6.67
CA ARG A 52 6.93 2.66 -6.33
C ARG A 52 7.17 3.49 -5.08
N ARG A 53 6.50 4.64 -4.97
CA ARG A 53 6.60 5.53 -3.81
C ARG A 53 6.04 4.88 -2.54
N GLY A 54 4.82 4.36 -2.61
CA GLY A 54 4.18 3.68 -1.49
C GLY A 54 4.98 2.49 -0.97
N LEU A 55 5.55 1.68 -1.87
CA LEU A 55 6.43 0.57 -1.47
C LEU A 55 7.71 1.05 -0.78
N ALA A 56 8.32 2.14 -1.26
CA ALA A 56 9.49 2.73 -0.62
C ALA A 56 9.17 3.26 0.79
N ASP A 57 8.01 3.91 0.95
CA ASP A 57 7.53 4.43 2.23
C ASP A 57 7.21 3.32 3.22
N ALA A 58 6.49 2.27 2.80
CA ALA A 58 6.24 1.08 3.62
C ALA A 58 7.53 0.41 4.11
N ARG A 59 8.53 0.27 3.22
CA ARG A 59 9.84 -0.28 3.60
C ARG A 59 10.58 0.63 4.57
N ARG A 60 10.48 1.95 4.41
CA ARG A 60 11.06 2.92 5.34
C ARG A 60 10.44 2.78 6.72
N GLU A 61 9.12 2.72 6.82
CA GLU A 61 8.42 2.53 8.08
C GLU A 61 8.76 1.19 8.73
N ALA A 62 8.83 0.11 7.96
CA ALA A 62 9.23 -1.21 8.47
C ALA A 62 10.62 -1.16 9.11
N ARG A 63 11.58 -0.45 8.49
CA ARG A 63 12.92 -0.23 9.08
C ARG A 63 12.83 0.58 10.38
N MET A 64 12.04 1.65 10.41
CA MET A 64 11.89 2.47 11.62
C MET A 64 11.27 1.69 12.77
N ARG A 65 10.20 0.93 12.52
CA ARG A 65 9.58 0.06 13.54
C ARG A 65 10.54 -1.02 14.03
N ALA A 66 11.41 -1.54 13.15
CA ALA A 66 12.44 -2.48 13.56
C ALA A 66 13.46 -1.82 14.51
N TYR A 67 13.88 -0.59 14.21
CA TYR A 67 14.75 0.19 15.11
C TYR A 67 14.07 0.47 16.45
N GLU A 68 12.81 0.91 16.46
CA GLU A 68 12.03 1.18 17.69
C GLU A 68 11.84 -0.04 18.58
N ARG A 69 11.85 -1.26 18.02
CA ARG A 69 11.76 -2.50 18.80
C ARG A 69 13.11 -2.99 19.34
N ALA A 70 14.21 -2.50 18.77
CA ALA A 70 15.56 -2.92 19.13
C ALA A 70 16.14 -2.13 20.32
N PHE A 71 15.51 -1.01 20.68
CA PHE A 71 15.92 -0.10 21.76
C PHE A 71 14.75 0.17 22.72
#